data_AF-V5H548-F1
#
_entry.id   AF-V5H548-F1
#
_cell.length_a   1.000
_cell.length_b   1.000
_cell.length_c   1.000
_cell.angle_alpha   90.00
_cell.angle_beta   90.00
_cell.angle_gamma   90.00
#
_symmetry.space_group_name_H-M   'P 1'
#
loop_
_entity.id
_entity.type
_entity.pdbx_description
1 polymer ?
#
loop_
_entity_poly.entity_id
_entity_poly.type
_entity_poly.pdbx_seq_one_letter_code
_entity_poly.pdbx_strand_id
1 'polypeptide(L)'
;MTAFTLSYREVISDQTLLENWREITLSTGGTQSTLQDIKVAERANGFCYEDSTKHHTRNRFIYWRINYDVLELVEHSLDVNLTGNRVRYRFIDTPILDGISVHETYENVIVLVPTVCSVHRLIFPHPDRFHRQVRA
;
A
#
# COMPACT_ATOMS: atom_id res chain seq x y z
N MET A 1 -26.74 -34.20 -19.49
CA MET A 1 -25.65 -33.23 -19.33
C MET A 1 -25.40 -33.06 -17.84
N THR A 2 -24.27 -33.55 -17.33
CA THR A 2 -23.89 -33.39 -15.92
C THR A 2 -23.32 -31.99 -15.72
N ALA A 3 -23.94 -31.21 -14.83
CA ALA A 3 -23.47 -29.87 -14.49
C ALA A 3 -22.18 -29.98 -13.66
N PHE A 4 -21.06 -29.48 -14.20
CA PHE A 4 -19.83 -29.36 -13.44
C PHE A 4 -19.97 -28.19 -12.46
N THR A 5 -19.81 -28.47 -11.16
CA THR A 5 -19.77 -27.45 -10.11
C THR A 5 -18.35 -26.89 -10.05
N LEU A 6 -18.14 -25.72 -10.64
CA LEU A 6 -16.88 -25.00 -10.49
C LEU A 6 -16.83 -24.35 -9.10
N SER A 7 -15.69 -24.50 -8.42
CA SER A 7 -15.42 -23.85 -7.13
C SER A 7 -14.06 -23.18 -7.18
N TYR A 8 -13.90 -22.10 -6.43
CA TYR A 8 -12.62 -21.43 -6.25
C TYR A 8 -11.98 -21.91 -4.95
N ARG A 9 -10.65 -22.08 -4.97
CA ARG A 9 -9.85 -22.37 -3.79
C ARG A 9 -8.90 -21.21 -3.57
N GLU A 10 -8.91 -20.65 -2.38
CA GLU A 10 -7.91 -19.68 -1.96
C GLU A 10 -6.54 -20.36 -1.82
N VAL A 11 -5.51 -19.71 -2.38
CA VAL A 11 -4.13 -20.17 -2.28
C VAL A 11 -3.39 -19.16 -1.40
N ILE A 12 -2.93 -19.62 -0.24
CA ILE A 12 -2.15 -18.79 0.68
C ILE A 12 -0.72 -18.70 0.13
N SER A 13 -0.23 -17.48 -0.08
CA SER A 13 1.16 -17.23 -0.46
C SER A 13 2.13 -17.61 0.66
N ASP A 14 3.34 -18.04 0.30
CA ASP A 14 4.37 -18.42 1.26
C ASP A 14 4.79 -17.22 2.14
N GLN A 15 4.49 -17.30 3.44
CA GLN A 15 4.80 -16.27 4.43
C GLN A 15 6.14 -16.51 5.16
N THR A 16 6.90 -17.55 4.77
CA THR A 16 8.17 -17.89 5.43
C THR A 16 9.37 -17.10 4.89
N LEU A 17 9.19 -16.39 3.78
CA LEU A 17 10.25 -15.61 3.15
C LEU A 17 10.53 -14.34 3.95
N LEU A 18 11.82 -14.10 4.23
CA LEU A 18 12.28 -12.85 4.83
C LEU A 18 12.04 -11.70 3.88
N GLU A 19 11.09 -10.85 4.25
CA GLU A 19 10.71 -9.68 3.48
C GLU A 19 11.60 -8.50 3.88
N ASN A 20 12.34 -7.94 2.91
CA ASN A 20 13.12 -6.72 3.15
C ASN A 20 12.18 -5.50 3.17
N TRP A 21 11.79 -5.09 4.37
CA TRP A 21 10.96 -3.91 4.61
C TRP A 21 11.81 -2.67 4.84
N ARG A 22 11.45 -1.56 4.16
CA ARG A 22 11.90 -0.23 4.57
C ARG A 22 10.96 0.30 5.64
N GLU A 23 11.40 0.35 6.90
CA GLU A 23 10.60 0.88 8.00
C GLU A 23 10.83 2.40 8.19
N ILE A 24 9.75 3.15 8.35
CA ILE A 24 9.74 4.59 8.59
C ILE A 24 8.83 4.86 9.78
N THR A 25 9.36 5.51 10.81
CA THR A 25 8.60 5.86 12.01
C THR A 25 8.22 7.35 11.97
N LEU A 26 6.94 7.64 12.19
CA LEU A 26 6.37 8.98 12.16
C LEU A 26 5.90 9.37 13.55
N SER A 27 6.53 10.40 14.13
CA SER A 27 6.07 11.03 15.37
C SER A 27 5.02 12.09 15.03
N THR A 28 3.75 11.80 15.33
CA THR A 28 2.61 12.66 14.94
C THR A 28 2.25 13.70 15.99
N GLY A 29 2.97 13.75 17.12
CA GLY A 29 2.75 14.71 18.20
C GLY A 29 1.44 14.51 18.98
N GLY A 30 0.75 13.38 18.76
CA GLY A 30 -0.44 13.01 19.54
C GLY A 30 -0.10 12.77 21.01
N THR A 31 -0.93 13.28 21.92
CA THR A 31 -0.76 13.05 23.36
C THR A 31 -1.30 11.66 23.73
N GLN A 32 -0.46 10.85 24.38
CA GLN A 32 -0.68 9.43 24.72
C GLN A 32 -1.95 9.09 25.53
N SER A 33 -2.65 10.07 26.09
CA SER A 33 -3.51 9.83 27.27
C SER A 33 -5.00 9.72 27.00
N THR A 34 -5.51 9.92 25.78
CA THR A 34 -6.96 9.92 25.51
C THR A 34 -7.46 8.87 24.52
N LEU A 35 -6.58 8.09 23.87
CA LEU A 35 -6.96 7.26 22.71
C LEU A 35 -6.53 5.78 22.78
N GLN A 36 -6.31 5.25 23.99
CA GLN A 36 -5.77 3.89 24.16
C GLN A 36 -6.79 2.76 23.95
N ASP A 37 -8.09 3.07 23.85
CA ASP A 37 -9.17 2.06 23.73
C ASP A 37 -9.83 1.98 22.33
N ILE A 38 -9.27 2.64 21.31
CA ILE A 38 -9.83 2.55 19.95
C ILE A 38 -9.37 1.24 19.31
N LYS A 39 -10.27 0.25 19.30
CA LYS A 39 -10.09 -0.98 18.50
C LYS A 39 -10.46 -0.72 17.05
N VAL A 40 -9.47 -0.37 16.23
CA VAL A 40 -9.65 -0.35 14.77
C VAL A 40 -9.42 -1.75 14.23
N ALA A 41 -10.35 -2.25 13.42
CA ALA A 41 -10.20 -3.53 12.74
C ALA A 41 -9.06 -3.47 11.72
N GLU A 42 -8.34 -4.58 11.53
CA GLU A 42 -7.39 -4.71 10.42
C GLU A 42 -8.11 -4.52 9.09
N ARG A 43 -7.47 -3.79 8.17
CA ARG A 43 -8.01 -3.49 6.85
C ARG A 43 -6.92 -3.66 5.80
N ALA A 44 -7.32 -4.09 4.62
CA ALA A 44 -6.44 -4.17 3.46
C ALA A 44 -7.23 -3.84 2.20
N ASN A 45 -6.55 -3.28 1.20
CA ASN A 45 -7.13 -2.97 -0.10
C ASN A 45 -6.01 -2.83 -1.16
N GLY A 46 -6.39 -2.60 -2.42
CA GLY A 46 -5.49 -2.55 -3.58
C GLY A 46 -5.81 -1.41 -4.56
N PHE A 47 -4.80 -0.97 -5.30
CA PHE A 47 -4.84 0.12 -6.27
C PHE A 47 -4.09 -0.33 -7.52
N CYS A 48 -4.77 -0.27 -8.67
CA CYS A 48 -4.17 -0.54 -9.97
C CYS A 48 -3.95 0.78 -10.70
N TYR A 49 -2.84 0.89 -11.42
CA TYR A 49 -2.56 2.05 -12.26
C TYR A 49 -3.59 2.18 -13.39
N GLU A 50 -3.90 3.42 -13.77
CA GLU A 50 -4.94 3.74 -14.74
C GLU A 50 -4.56 3.29 -16.16
N ASP A 51 -3.31 3.51 -16.57
CA ASP A 51 -2.83 3.14 -17.90
C ASP A 51 -2.35 1.68 -17.97
N SER A 52 -3.19 0.80 -18.53
CA SER A 52 -2.86 -0.61 -18.73
C SER A 52 -2.12 -0.90 -20.06
N THR A 53 -1.80 0.11 -20.86
CA THR A 53 -1.13 -0.09 -22.16
C THR A 53 0.39 -0.11 -22.06
N LYS A 54 0.95 0.58 -21.05
CA LYS A 54 2.41 0.68 -20.85
C LYS A 54 2.92 -0.47 -20.00
N HIS A 55 4.08 -0.99 -20.38
CA HIS A 55 4.72 -2.12 -19.68
C HIS A 55 5.08 -1.85 -18.20
N HIS A 56 5.21 -0.58 -17.80
CA HIS A 56 5.63 -0.20 -16.44
C HIS A 56 4.47 0.15 -15.51
N THR A 57 3.23 0.19 -16.00
CA THR A 57 1.99 0.43 -15.24
C THR A 57 0.99 -0.73 -15.39
N ARG A 58 0.96 -1.42 -16.53
CA ARG A 58 0.12 -2.61 -16.71
C ARG A 58 0.55 -3.75 -15.79
N ASN A 59 -0.42 -4.54 -15.34
CA ASN A 59 -0.21 -5.65 -14.39
C ASN A 59 0.62 -5.25 -13.15
N ARG A 60 0.56 -3.97 -12.79
CA ARG A 60 1.25 -3.39 -11.64
C ARG A 60 0.20 -2.81 -10.72
N PHE A 61 0.37 -3.02 -9.43
CA PHE A 61 -0.59 -2.58 -8.43
C PHE A 61 0.12 -2.35 -7.09
N ILE A 62 -0.47 -1.48 -6.29
CA ILE A 62 -0.08 -1.28 -4.90
C ILE A 62 -1.17 -1.94 -4.06
N TYR A 63 -0.78 -2.77 -3.09
CA TYR A 63 -1.68 -3.20 -2.04
C TYR A 63 -1.18 -2.67 -0.70
N TRP A 64 -2.11 -2.50 0.22
CA TRP A 64 -1.79 -2.05 1.56
C TRP A 64 -2.55 -2.82 2.61
N ARG A 65 -1.96 -2.88 3.79
CA ARG A 65 -2.56 -3.45 4.99
C ARG A 65 -2.32 -2.51 6.16
N ILE A 66 -3.37 -2.29 6.93
CA ILE A 66 -3.35 -1.58 8.19
C ILE A 66 -3.38 -2.61 9.30
N ASN A 67 -2.42 -2.52 10.21
CA ASN A 67 -2.43 -3.19 11.49
C ASN A 67 -2.23 -2.13 12.58
N TYR A 68 -3.34 -1.68 13.17
CA TYR A 68 -3.36 -0.66 14.22
C TYR A 68 -2.64 0.65 13.82
N ASP A 69 -1.42 0.86 14.30
CA ASP A 69 -0.56 2.02 14.06
C ASP A 69 0.42 1.81 12.89
N VAL A 70 0.37 0.65 12.24
CA VAL A 70 1.27 0.27 11.16
C VAL A 70 0.52 0.23 9.82
N LEU A 71 1.05 0.95 8.83
CA LEU A 71 0.68 0.84 7.43
C LEU A 71 1.79 0.11 6.66
N GLU A 72 1.43 -1.02 6.07
CA GLU A 72 2.27 -1.74 5.12
C GLU A 72 1.81 -1.41 3.71
N LEU A 73 2.74 -0.93 2.88
CA LEU A 73 2.53 -0.64 1.47
C LEU A 73 3.48 -1.50 0.65
N VAL A 74 2.92 -2.25 -0.30
CA VAL A 74 3.70 -3.10 -1.19
C VAL A 74 3.24 -2.90 -2.62
N GLU A 75 4.20 -2.67 -3.49
CA GLU A 75 3.99 -2.59 -4.92
C GLU A 75 4.39 -3.92 -5.57
N HIS A 76 3.54 -4.46 -6.43
CA HIS A 76 3.85 -5.63 -7.25
C HIS A 76 3.69 -5.32 -8.72
N SER A 77 4.48 -5.99 -9.54
CA SER A 77 4.28 -6.11 -10.97
C SER A 77 4.34 -7.58 -11.34
N LEU A 78 3.44 -8.01 -12.22
CA LEU A 78 3.46 -9.37 -12.80
C LEU A 78 4.32 -9.44 -14.06
N ASP A 79 4.76 -8.29 -14.57
CA ASP A 79 5.55 -8.18 -15.80
C ASP A 79 7.05 -8.04 -15.51
N VAL A 80 7.42 -7.39 -14.41
CA VAL A 80 8.81 -7.12 -14.04
C VAL A 80 9.06 -7.33 -12.55
N ASN A 81 10.28 -7.75 -12.20
CA ASN A 81 10.69 -7.85 -10.81
C ASN A 81 11.03 -6.46 -10.26
N LEU A 82 10.38 -6.08 -9.16
CA LEU A 82 10.62 -4.81 -8.47
C LEU A 82 11.58 -5.04 -7.28
N THR A 83 12.43 -4.05 -7.02
CA THR A 83 13.32 -4.02 -5.84
C THR A 83 12.96 -2.85 -4.94
N GLY A 84 12.99 -3.04 -3.62
CA GLY A 84 12.65 -1.97 -2.67
C GLY A 84 11.16 -1.56 -2.72
N ASN A 85 10.31 -2.49 -3.14
CA ASN A 85 8.88 -2.32 -3.37
C ASN A 85 8.01 -2.47 -2.12
N ARG A 86 8.64 -2.48 -0.93
CA ARG A 86 7.99 -2.74 0.36
C ARG A 86 8.39 -1.67 1.37
N VAL A 87 7.41 -0.93 1.85
CA VAL A 87 7.60 0.13 2.85
C VAL A 87 6.57 0.00 3.96
N ARG A 88 7.03 0.16 5.20
CA ARG A 88 6.20 0.11 6.40
C ARG A 88 6.30 1.44 7.12
N TYR A 89 5.16 2.05 7.39
CA TYR A 89 5.05 3.27 8.19
C TYR A 89 4.48 2.94 9.55
N ARG A 90 5.14 3.38 10.62
CA ARG A 90 4.64 3.27 11.99
C ARG A 90 4.27 4.65 12.51
N PHE A 91 3.01 4.87 12.83
CA PHE A 91 2.46 6.13 13.33
C PHE A 91 2.44 6.09 14.86
N ILE A 92 3.44 6.72 15.48
CA ILE A 92 3.59 6.64 16.94
C ILE A 92 2.36 7.28 17.62
N ASP A 93 1.84 6.58 18.64
CA ASP A 93 0.76 7.02 19.53
C ASP A 93 -0.56 7.40 18.82
N THR A 94 -0.78 6.95 17.58
CA THR A 94 -2.05 7.20 16.88
C THR A 94 -2.44 6.03 15.96
N PRO A 95 -3.62 5.42 16.14
CA PRO A 95 -4.07 4.38 15.24
C PRO A 95 -4.48 5.00 13.89
N ILE A 96 -4.30 4.21 12.84
CA ILE A 96 -4.74 4.56 11.49
C ILE A 96 -6.23 4.28 11.38
N LEU A 97 -6.97 5.21 10.80
CA LEU A 97 -8.40 5.08 10.55
C LEU A 97 -8.69 4.45 9.18
N ASP A 98 -9.93 4.02 8.99
CA ASP A 98 -10.41 3.64 7.66
C ASP A 98 -10.47 4.88 6.74
N GLY A 99 -10.44 4.66 5.43
CA GLY A 99 -10.47 5.71 4.42
C GLY A 99 -9.11 6.09 3.86
N ILE A 100 -8.12 5.18 3.90
CA ILE A 100 -6.92 5.33 3.07
C ILE A 100 -7.35 5.45 1.60
N SER A 101 -6.85 6.50 0.94
CA SER A 101 -7.07 6.70 -0.49
C SER A 101 -5.75 6.78 -1.23
N VAL A 102 -5.74 6.21 -2.43
CA VAL A 102 -4.61 6.26 -3.36
C VAL A 102 -5.08 7.03 -4.59
N HIS A 103 -4.32 8.04 -4.98
CA HIS A 103 -4.61 8.87 -6.14
C HIS A 103 -3.39 8.95 -7.05
N GLU A 104 -3.59 8.57 -8.31
CA GLU A 104 -2.57 8.67 -9.35
C GLU A 104 -2.62 10.03 -10.01
N THR A 105 -1.44 10.59 -10.26
CA THR A 105 -1.22 11.78 -11.06
C THR A 105 -0.12 11.47 -12.07
N TYR A 106 0.05 12.33 -13.07
CA TYR A 106 1.06 12.14 -14.11
C TYR A 106 2.50 11.98 -13.58
N GLU A 107 2.83 12.60 -12.46
CA GLU A 107 4.18 12.58 -11.87
C GLU A 107 4.29 11.73 -10.61
N ASN A 108 3.19 11.51 -9.89
CA ASN A 108 3.22 10.88 -8.59
C ASN A 108 2.01 9.98 -8.32
N VAL A 109 2.20 9.01 -7.45
CA VAL A 109 1.12 8.32 -6.73
C VAL A 109 1.08 8.90 -5.31
N ILE A 110 -0.09 9.38 -4.91
CA ILE A 110 -0.33 10.03 -3.63
C ILE A 110 -1.18 9.10 -2.77
N VAL A 111 -0.70 8.76 -1.57
CA VAL A 111 -1.46 7.99 -0.58
C VAL A 111 -1.82 8.92 0.56
N LEU A 112 -3.12 9.06 0.82
CA LEU A 112 -3.63 9.80 1.97
C LEU A 112 -3.97 8.80 3.09
N VAL A 113 -3.39 9.04 4.27
CA VAL A 113 -3.52 8.16 5.43
C VAL A 113 -4.15 8.95 6.57
N PRO A 114 -5.45 8.73 6.87
CA PRO A 114 -6.09 9.34 8.03
C PRO A 114 -5.67 8.62 9.31
N THR A 115 -5.26 9.38 10.32
CA THR A 115 -5.13 8.92 11.71
C THR A 115 -6.16 9.64 12.56
N VAL A 116 -6.21 9.37 13.86
CA VAL A 116 -7.19 10.01 14.75
C VAL A 116 -7.05 11.52 14.81
N CYS A 117 -5.83 12.05 14.73
CA CYS A 117 -5.54 13.48 14.93
C CYS A 117 -5.02 14.20 13.68
N SER A 118 -4.69 13.50 12.60
CA SER A 118 -4.06 14.09 11.43
C SER A 118 -4.34 13.29 10.15
N VAL A 119 -4.04 13.91 9.01
CA VAL A 119 -4.01 13.22 7.72
C VAL A 119 -2.61 13.35 7.14
N HIS A 120 -2.01 12.23 6.78
CA HIS A 120 -0.66 12.18 6.24
C HIS A 120 -0.71 12.00 4.72
N ARG A 121 0.12 12.77 4.02
CA ARG A 121 0.26 12.71 2.56
C ARG A 121 1.59 12.07 2.19
N LEU A 122 1.56 10.82 1.77
CA LEU A 122 2.72 10.09 1.24
C LEU A 122 2.75 10.27 -0.28
N ILE A 123 3.91 10.60 -0.82
CA ILE A 123 4.08 10.86 -2.26
C ILE A 123 5.16 9.92 -2.79
N PHE A 124 4.78 9.11 -3.77
CA PHE A 124 5.67 8.21 -4.49
C PHE A 124 5.80 8.68 -5.93
N PRO A 125 6.99 8.61 -6.55
CA PRO A 125 7.15 8.91 -7.97
C PRO A 125 6.33 7.93 -8.83
N HIS A 126 5.69 8.44 -9.88
CA HIS A 126 4.96 7.61 -10.83
C HIS A 126 5.93 6.68 -11.60
N PRO A 127 5.56 5.41 -11.88
CA PRO A 127 6.40 4.50 -12.67
C PRO A 127 6.91 5.10 -13.99
N ASP A 128 6.06 5.81 -14.74
CA ASP A 128 6.42 6.50 -15.98
C ASP A 128 7.59 7.48 -15.84
N ARG A 129 7.76 8.09 -14.66
CA ARG A 129 8.80 9.11 -14.44
C ARG A 129 10.20 8.51 -14.54
N PHE A 130 10.39 7.29 -14.03
CA PHE A 130 11.66 6.58 -14.12
C PHE A 130 12.01 6.23 -15.57
N HIS A 131 11.01 5.91 -16.40
CA HIS A 131 11.23 5.59 -17.81
C HIS A 131 11.43 6.81 -18.70
N ARG A 132 10.92 7.98 -18.31
CA ARG A 132 11.17 9.24 -19.03
C ARG A 132 12.60 9.75 -18.88
N GLN A 133 13.22 9.60 -17.71
CA GLN A 133 14.60 10.07 -17.48
C GLN A 133 15.66 9.32 -18.29
N VAL A 134 15.42 8.07 -18.67
CA VAL A 134 16.37 7.26 -19.46
C VAL A 134 16.40 7.67 -20.94
N ARG A 135 15.46 8.52 -21.39
CA ARG A 135 15.35 8.98 -22.79
C ARG A 135 15.82 10.43 -23.00
N ALA A 136 16.42 11.07 -22.00
CA ALA A 136 16.95 12.43 -22.08
C ALA A 136 18.47 12.44 -22.28
#